data_AF-A0AA96VZU3-F1
#
_entry.id   AF-A0AA96VZU3-F1
#
_cell.length_a   1.000
_cell.length_b   1.000
_cell.length_c   1.000
_cell.angle_alpha   90.00
_cell.angle_beta   90.00
_cell.angle_gamma   90.00
#
_symmetry.space_group_name_H-M   'P 1'
#
loop_
_entity.id
_entity.type
_entity.pdbx_description
1 polymer ?
#
loop_
_entity_poly.entity_id
_entity_poly.type
_entity_poly.pdbx_seq_one_letter_code
_entity_poly.pdbx_strand_id
1 'polypeptide(L)'
;MSTVTDRRKAPAVDKQPIDTKLIADSTDAALRMKLGTSTRESIDIRTTAVIEQLNRLLGVDLGADEDPDIRSLVSRANTLLELSARPTKETPAFSAFFFMRDVASLTRRLLWVCPEAGGHAP
;
A
#
# COMPACT_ATOMS: atom_id res chain seq x y z
N MET A 1 23.89 -15.83 41.50
CA MET A 1 23.66 -15.12 40.23
C MET A 1 23.34 -16.16 39.16
N SER A 2 22.18 -16.06 38.51
CA SER A 2 21.90 -16.57 37.15
C SER A 2 20.46 -16.20 36.80
N THR A 3 20.28 -15.04 36.20
CA THR A 3 19.02 -14.61 35.59
C THR A 3 18.91 -15.25 34.21
N VAL A 4 18.17 -16.36 34.11
CA VAL A 4 17.75 -16.92 32.82
C VAL A 4 16.80 -15.89 32.20
N THR A 5 17.27 -15.21 31.17
CA THR A 5 16.46 -14.24 30.44
C THR A 5 15.54 -15.04 29.52
N ASP A 6 14.29 -15.17 29.93
CA ASP A 6 13.20 -15.66 29.10
C ASP A 6 13.12 -14.76 27.86
N ARG A 7 13.66 -15.24 26.73
CA ARG A 7 13.55 -14.60 25.43
C ARG A 7 12.08 -14.70 25.04
N ARG A 8 11.31 -13.66 25.38
CA ARG A 8 9.93 -13.48 24.93
C ARG A 8 9.88 -13.72 23.43
N LYS A 9 9.37 -14.89 23.05
CA LYS A 9 9.02 -15.24 21.69
C LYS A 9 7.91 -14.27 21.31
N ALA A 10 8.21 -13.29 20.47
CA ALA A 10 7.20 -12.39 19.92
C ALA A 10 6.09 -13.26 19.31
N PRO A 11 4.81 -12.92 19.53
CA PRO A 11 3.73 -13.67 18.92
C PRO A 11 3.97 -13.69 17.42
N ALA A 12 4.02 -14.89 16.85
CA ALA A 12 3.93 -15.05 15.41
C ALA A 12 2.59 -14.39 15.04
N VAL A 13 2.66 -13.18 14.49
CA VAL A 13 1.51 -12.55 13.85
C VAL A 13 1.09 -13.58 12.83
N ASP A 14 -0.09 -14.18 13.02
CA ASP A 14 -0.73 -15.00 12.02
C ASP A 14 -0.77 -14.13 10.75
N LYS A 15 0.19 -14.37 9.85
CA LYS A 15 0.26 -13.73 8.56
C LYS A 15 -0.84 -14.37 7.74
N GLN A 16 -2.08 -13.94 8.01
CA GLN A 16 -3.20 -14.25 7.15
C GLN A 16 -2.79 -13.79 5.74
N PRO A 17 -2.80 -14.70 4.75
CA PRO A 17 -2.39 -14.35 3.39
C PRO A 17 -3.17 -13.13 2.93
N ILE A 18 -2.49 -12.19 2.28
CA ILE A 18 -3.15 -11.02 1.72
C ILE A 18 -4.05 -11.45 0.56
N ASP A 19 -5.22 -10.83 0.45
CA ASP A 19 -6.10 -11.06 -0.69
C ASP A 19 -5.60 -10.26 -1.90
N THR A 20 -4.70 -10.89 -2.66
CA THR A 20 -4.05 -10.29 -3.83
C THR A 20 -5.05 -9.91 -4.92
N LYS A 21 -6.16 -10.65 -5.05
CA LYS A 21 -7.24 -10.34 -5.98
C LYS A 21 -7.99 -9.09 -5.55
N LEU A 22 -8.34 -8.96 -4.27
CA LEU A 22 -8.98 -7.76 -3.75
C LEU A 22 -8.10 -6.51 -3.92
N ILE A 23 -6.79 -6.63 -3.69
CA ILE A 23 -5.84 -5.54 -3.92
C ILE A 23 -5.81 -5.16 -5.41
N ALA A 24 -5.72 -6.14 -6.29
CA ALA A 24 -5.77 -5.92 -7.74
C ALA A 24 -7.08 -5.22 -8.15
N ASP A 25 -8.24 -5.73 -7.75
CA ASP A 25 -9.55 -5.17 -8.08
C ASP A 25 -9.73 -3.75 -7.54
N SER A 26 -9.25 -3.47 -6.32
CA SER A 26 -9.33 -2.14 -5.70
C SER A 26 -8.47 -1.11 -6.43
N THR A 27 -7.23 -1.48 -6.80
CA THR A 27 -6.33 -0.60 -7.58
C THR A 27 -6.84 -0.39 -9.01
N ASP A 28 -7.38 -1.44 -9.64
CA ASP A 28 -8.06 -1.38 -10.94
C ASP A 28 -9.23 -0.39 -10.92
N ALA A 29 -10.09 -0.47 -9.89
CA ALA A 29 -11.22 0.43 -9.73
C ALA A 29 -10.76 1.89 -9.58
N ALA A 30 -9.72 2.15 -8.79
CA ALA A 30 -9.15 3.50 -8.65
C ALA A 30 -8.58 4.04 -9.96
N LEU A 31 -7.83 3.20 -10.70
CA LEU A 31 -7.19 3.61 -11.95
C LEU A 31 -8.18 3.82 -13.10
N ARG A 32 -9.36 3.18 -13.05
CA ARG A 32 -10.46 3.37 -14.01
C ARG A 32 -11.31 4.61 -13.74
N MET A 33 -11.25 5.20 -12.53
CA MET A 33 -11.97 6.45 -12.24
C MET A 33 -11.46 7.59 -13.13
N LYS A 34 -12.38 8.46 -13.54
CA LYS A 34 -12.11 9.64 -14.39
C LYS A 34 -12.47 10.90 -13.62
N LEU A 35 -11.55 11.86 -13.57
CA LEU A 35 -11.73 13.12 -12.83
C LEU A 35 -13.03 13.84 -13.20
N GLY A 36 -13.36 13.92 -14.50
CA GLY A 36 -14.58 14.61 -14.98
C GLY A 36 -15.91 13.97 -14.58
N THR A 37 -15.90 12.74 -14.07
CA THR A 37 -17.10 12.01 -13.64
C THR A 37 -17.05 11.57 -12.17
N SER A 38 -16.04 12.00 -11.42
CA SER A 38 -15.85 11.64 -10.02
C SER A 38 -16.09 12.85 -9.12
N THR A 39 -16.76 12.63 -7.99
CA THR A 39 -16.93 13.65 -6.96
C THR A 39 -15.72 13.66 -6.04
N ARG A 40 -15.48 14.77 -5.32
CA ARG A 40 -14.42 14.82 -4.29
C ARG A 40 -14.58 13.71 -3.26
N GLU A 41 -15.81 13.45 -2.85
CA GLU A 41 -16.18 12.40 -1.89
C GLU A 41 -15.86 11.00 -2.43
N SER A 42 -16.22 10.69 -3.69
CA SER A 42 -15.92 9.37 -4.24
C SER A 42 -14.42 9.12 -4.41
N ILE A 43 -13.65 10.18 -4.70
CA ILE A 43 -12.18 10.15 -4.70
C ILE A 43 -11.65 9.83 -3.29
N ASP A 44 -12.16 10.47 -2.24
CA ASP A 44 -11.69 10.25 -0.87
C ASP A 44 -12.00 8.84 -0.36
N ILE A 45 -13.21 8.34 -0.61
CA ILE A 45 -13.60 6.97 -0.28
C ILE A 45 -12.67 5.98 -0.98
N ARG A 46 -12.42 6.16 -2.28
CA ARG A 46 -11.53 5.28 -3.03
C ARG A 46 -10.09 5.38 -2.53
N THR A 47 -9.60 6.58 -2.25
CA THR A 47 -8.25 6.80 -1.73
C THR A 47 -8.04 6.04 -0.43
N THR A 48 -9.00 6.12 0.48
CA THR A 48 -8.96 5.42 1.78
C THR A 48 -8.89 3.90 1.57
N ALA A 49 -9.77 3.37 0.72
CA ALA A 49 -9.78 1.93 0.41
C ALA A 49 -8.44 1.46 -0.20
N VAL A 50 -7.82 2.23 -1.08
CA VAL A 50 -6.51 1.88 -1.68
C VAL A 50 -5.37 2.01 -0.67
N ILE A 51 -5.39 3.01 0.21
CA ILE A 51 -4.42 3.15 1.31
C ILE A 51 -4.48 1.94 2.24
N GLU A 52 -5.66 1.43 2.57
CA GLU A 52 -5.80 0.21 3.38
C GLU A 52 -5.15 -1.00 2.69
N GLN A 53 -5.37 -1.15 1.37
CA GLN A 53 -4.72 -2.22 0.60
C GLN A 53 -3.19 -2.05 0.56
N LEU A 54 -2.70 -0.82 0.40
CA LEU A 54 -1.27 -0.53 0.45
C LEU A 54 -0.66 -0.90 1.80
N ASN A 55 -1.30 -0.54 2.91
CA ASN A 55 -0.83 -0.91 4.26
C ASN A 55 -0.76 -2.42 4.46
N ARG A 56 -1.76 -3.17 3.98
CA ARG A 56 -1.75 -4.65 4.04
C ARG A 56 -0.56 -5.22 3.27
N LEU A 57 -0.31 -4.69 2.07
CA LEU A 57 0.77 -5.12 1.21
C LEU A 57 2.16 -4.82 1.81
N LEU A 58 2.32 -3.65 2.43
CA LEU A 58 3.56 -3.28 3.15
C LEU A 58 3.80 -4.09 4.44
N GLY A 59 2.78 -4.81 4.94
CA GLY A 59 2.94 -5.76 6.03
C GLY A 59 3.52 -7.12 5.60
N VAL A 60 3.60 -7.37 4.29
CA VAL A 60 4.23 -8.57 3.72
C VAL A 60 5.71 -8.31 3.52
N ASP A 61 6.51 -9.38 3.60
CA ASP A 61 7.91 -9.31 3.20
C ASP A 61 7.97 -9.29 1.67
N LEU A 62 8.33 -8.12 1.12
CA LEU A 62 8.40 -7.87 -0.32
C LEU A 62 9.82 -8.05 -0.87
N GLY A 63 10.82 -8.38 -0.03
CA GLY A 63 12.22 -8.48 -0.47
C GLY A 63 12.94 -7.13 -0.61
N ALA A 64 12.54 -6.12 0.16
CA ALA A 64 13.11 -4.77 0.10
C ALA A 64 14.54 -4.68 0.67
N ASP A 65 14.96 -5.66 1.47
CA ASP A 65 16.31 -5.71 2.01
C ASP A 65 17.29 -6.24 0.96
N GLU A 66 16.81 -7.08 0.04
CA GLU A 66 17.56 -7.77 -1.01
C GLU A 66 17.62 -6.97 -2.32
N ASP A 67 16.53 -6.28 -2.68
CA ASP A 67 16.41 -5.57 -3.96
C ASP A 67 16.28 -4.04 -3.75
N PRO A 68 17.24 -3.23 -4.24
CA PRO A 68 17.19 -1.77 -4.11
C PRO A 68 16.03 -1.12 -4.85
N ASP A 69 15.52 -1.71 -5.93
CA ASP A 69 14.37 -1.20 -6.68
C ASP A 69 13.08 -1.42 -5.89
N ILE A 70 12.93 -2.59 -5.27
CA ILE A 70 11.82 -2.87 -4.34
C ILE A 70 11.90 -1.94 -3.13
N ARG A 71 13.10 -1.73 -2.57
CA ARG A 71 13.31 -0.77 -1.48
C ARG A 71 12.87 0.64 -1.86
N SER A 72 13.16 1.08 -3.08
CA SER A 72 12.72 2.37 -3.61
C SER A 72 11.20 2.46 -3.67
N LEU A 73 10.52 1.41 -4.14
CA LEU A 73 9.06 1.36 -4.18
C LEU A 73 8.45 1.42 -2.78
N VAL A 74 8.99 0.66 -1.82
CA VAL A 74 8.54 0.65 -0.42
C VAL A 74 8.77 2.01 0.23
N SER A 75 9.93 2.64 0.01
CA SER A 75 10.23 3.97 0.53
C SER A 75 9.24 5.01 0.01
N ARG A 76 8.96 5.02 -1.30
CA ARG A 76 7.96 5.92 -1.90
C ARG A 76 6.56 5.69 -1.34
N ALA A 77 6.21 4.44 -1.05
CA ALA A 77 4.91 4.10 -0.49
C ALA A 77 4.76 4.63 0.92
N ASN A 78 5.79 4.48 1.74
CA ASN A 78 5.82 5.07 3.08
C ASN A 78 5.70 6.60 3.03
N THR A 79 6.40 7.28 2.12
CA THR A 79 6.27 8.74 1.94
C THR A 79 4.83 9.15 1.57
N LEU A 80 4.14 8.41 0.70
CA LEU A 80 2.74 8.70 0.37
C LEU A 80 1.78 8.44 1.55
N LEU A 81 2.15 7.56 2.47
CA LEU A 81 1.36 7.26 3.66
C LEU A 81 1.57 8.25 4.80
N GLU A 82 2.63 9.06 4.77
CA GLU A 82 2.83 10.16 5.72
C GLU A 82 1.63 11.11 5.73
N LEU A 83 1.23 11.56 6.92
CA LEU A 83 0.07 12.45 7.07
C LEU A 83 0.24 13.76 6.30
N SER A 84 1.48 14.26 6.20
CA SER A 84 1.86 15.45 5.45
C SER A 84 1.60 15.33 3.95
N ALA A 85 1.66 14.12 3.40
CA ALA A 85 1.46 13.87 1.97
C ALA A 85 -0.02 13.68 1.60
N ARG A 86 -0.91 13.47 2.58
CA ARG A 86 -2.32 13.15 2.34
C ARG A 86 -3.16 14.38 2.01
N PRO A 87 -4.06 14.29 1.03
CA PRO A 87 -5.07 15.31 0.79
C PRO A 87 -5.91 15.61 2.04
N THR A 88 -6.11 16.89 2.31
CA THR A 88 -7.03 17.40 3.34
C THR A 88 -8.36 17.81 2.72
N LYS A 89 -9.30 18.27 3.55
CA LYS A 89 -10.57 18.86 3.09
C LYS A 89 -10.38 20.11 2.22
N GLU A 90 -9.27 20.81 2.39
CA GLU A 90 -8.92 22.01 1.62
C GLU A 90 -8.21 21.67 0.30
N THR A 91 -7.76 20.42 0.15
CA THR A 91 -7.07 19.98 -1.06
C THR A 91 -8.04 19.94 -2.24
N PRO A 92 -7.73 20.60 -3.37
CA PRO A 92 -8.56 20.57 -4.57
C PRO A 92 -8.82 19.14 -5.07
N ALA A 93 -10.00 18.91 -5.65
CA ALA A 93 -10.39 17.60 -6.15
C ALA A 93 -9.41 17.02 -7.18
N PHE A 94 -8.82 17.85 -8.04
CA PHE A 94 -7.82 17.39 -9.00
C PHE A 94 -6.55 16.87 -8.31
N SER A 95 -6.02 17.57 -7.31
CA SER A 95 -4.81 17.14 -6.58
C SER A 95 -5.06 15.84 -5.83
N ALA A 96 -6.20 15.72 -5.17
CA ALA A 96 -6.56 14.50 -4.47
C ALA A 96 -6.82 13.32 -5.41
N PHE A 97 -7.35 13.57 -6.60
CA PHE A 97 -7.48 12.56 -7.64
C PHE A 97 -6.12 12.03 -8.10
N PHE A 98 -5.12 12.90 -8.31
CA PHE A 98 -3.78 12.46 -8.66
C PHE A 98 -3.11 11.69 -7.52
N PHE A 99 -3.24 12.17 -6.29
CA PHE A 99 -2.78 11.42 -5.11
C PHE A 99 -3.37 10.00 -5.06
N MET A 100 -4.69 9.86 -5.24
CA MET A 100 -5.36 8.55 -5.32
C MET A 100 -4.73 7.64 -6.40
N ARG A 101 -4.46 8.20 -7.59
CA ARG A 101 -3.85 7.45 -8.71
C ARG A 101 -2.42 7.05 -8.42
N ASP A 102 -1.64 7.89 -7.75
CA ASP A 102 -0.27 7.60 -7.37
C ASP A 102 -0.21 6.45 -6.37
N VAL A 103 -1.05 6.51 -5.32
CA VAL A 103 -1.19 5.41 -4.35
C VAL A 103 -1.60 4.13 -5.09
N ALA A 104 -2.64 4.16 -5.93
CA ALA A 104 -3.11 2.97 -6.66
C ALA A 104 -2.04 2.38 -7.60
N SER A 105 -1.29 3.24 -8.30
CA SER A 105 -0.22 2.81 -9.20
C SER A 105 0.92 2.15 -8.44
N LEU A 106 1.28 2.69 -7.28
CA LEU A 106 2.35 2.16 -6.46
C LEU A 106 1.96 0.84 -5.79
N THR A 107 0.72 0.75 -5.25
CA THR A 107 0.16 -0.50 -4.73
C THR A 107 0.20 -1.61 -5.78
N ARG A 108 -0.15 -1.31 -7.04
CA ARG A 108 -0.09 -2.30 -8.12
C ARG A 108 1.33 -2.76 -8.46
N ARG A 109 2.31 -1.86 -8.43
CA ARG A 109 3.73 -2.21 -8.65
C ARG A 109 4.26 -3.08 -7.52
N LEU A 110 3.94 -2.75 -6.28
CA LEU A 110 4.31 -3.57 -5.12
C LEU A 110 3.61 -4.94 -5.15
N LEU A 111 2.37 -5.00 -5.64
CA LEU A 111 1.64 -6.27 -5.77
C LEU A 111 2.31 -7.20 -6.76
N TRP A 112 2.91 -6.66 -7.83
CA TRP A 112 3.63 -7.44 -8.84
C TRP A 112 4.85 -8.17 -8.27
N VAL A 113 5.56 -7.55 -7.32
CA VAL A 113 6.73 -8.14 -6.66
C VAL A 113 6.36 -8.92 -5.39
N CYS A 114 5.06 -9.00 -5.06
CA CYS A 114 4.62 -9.69 -3.85
C CYS A 114 4.72 -11.21 -4.04
N PRO A 115 5.41 -11.94 -3.16
CA PRO A 115 5.54 -13.40 -3.26
C PRO A 115 4.19 -14.12 -3.26
N GLU A 116 3.23 -13.63 -2.45
CA GLU A 116 1.88 -14.20 -2.33
C GLU A 116 1.03 -14.02 -3.59
N ALA A 117 1.40 -13.08 -4.47
CA ALA A 117 0.76 -12.86 -5.76
C ALA A 117 1.38 -13.72 -6.88
N GLY A 118 2.31 -14.62 -6.55
CA GLY A 118 3.13 -15.34 -7.54
C GLY A 118 4.27 -14.48 -8.10
N GLY A 119 4.71 -13.48 -7.34
CA GLY A 119 5.66 -12.45 -7.76
C GLY A 119 6.86 -13.02 -8.51
N HIS A 120 7.04 -12.54 -9.74
CA HIS A 120 8.25 -12.77 -10.51
C HIS A 120 9.25 -11.71 -10.07
N ALA A 121 10.23 -12.10 -9.25
CA ALA A 121 11.46 -11.33 -9.17
C ALA A 121 12.04 -11.20 -10.59
N PRO A 122 12.54 -10.02 -10.99
CA PRO A 122 13.16 -9.83 -12.31
C PRO A 122 14.35 -10.77 -12.54
#